data_AF-A0A6L3V043-F1
#
_entry.id   AF-A0A6L3V043-F1
#
_cell.length_a   1.000
_cell.length_b   1.000
_cell.length_c   1.000
_cell.angle_alpha   90.00
_cell.angle_beta   90.00
_cell.angle_gamma   90.00
#
_symmetry.space_group_name_H-M   'P 1'
#
loop_
_entity.id
_entity.type
_entity.pdbx_description
1 polymer ?
#
loop_
_entity_poly.entity_id
_entity_poly.type
_entity_poly.pdbx_seq_one_letter_code
_entity_poly.pdbx_strand_id
1 'polypeptide(L)'
;MFTFESLDQHGNAVNLGEIAILQEEIPAFVHSIVQQGIMISAMHKHWIFMEPSLLYLHIQSVEPPLNFATKVARTFQVLSSYPVAGDE
;
A
#
# COMPACT_ATOMS: atom_id res chain seq x y z
N MET A 1 -3.01 1.01 -7.14
CA MET A 1 -4.33 1.61 -7.42
C MET A 1 -5.00 1.97 -6.10
N PHE A 2 -5.70 3.09 -5.99
CA PHE A 2 -6.49 3.44 -4.80
C PHE A 2 -7.92 3.76 -5.20
N THR A 3 -8.88 3.30 -4.41
CA THR A 3 -10.30 3.63 -4.58
C THR A 3 -10.96 3.82 -3.22
N PHE A 4 -12.06 4.55 -3.20
CA PHE A 4 -12.96 4.61 -2.06
C PHE A 4 -14.39 4.44 -2.57
N GLU A 5 -15.20 3.72 -1.81
CA GLU A 5 -16.57 3.38 -2.19
C GLU A 5 -17.50 3.50 -0.98
N SER A 6 -18.81 3.57 -1.25
CA SER A 6 -19.85 3.60 -0.22
C SER A 6 -19.68 4.72 0.83
N LEU A 7 -19.46 5.97 0.37
CA LEU A 7 -19.35 7.14 1.25
C LEU A 7 -20.65 7.34 2.04
N ASP A 8 -20.56 7.30 3.37
CA ASP A 8 -21.69 7.47 4.27
C ASP A 8 -21.96 8.95 4.62
N GLN A 9 -23.07 9.21 5.31
CA GLN A 9 -23.45 10.55 5.79
C GLN A 9 -22.50 11.15 6.83
N HIS A 10 -21.61 10.34 7.42
CA HIS A 10 -20.59 10.77 8.38
C HIS A 10 -19.23 11.03 7.70
N GLY A 11 -19.15 10.85 6.38
CA GLY A 11 -17.94 11.07 5.58
C GLY A 11 -16.95 9.89 5.59
N ASN A 12 -17.33 8.72 6.12
CA ASN A 12 -16.50 7.52 6.04
C ASN A 12 -16.77 6.78 4.74
N ALA A 13 -15.74 6.13 4.19
CA ALA A 13 -15.86 5.25 3.03
C ALA A 13 -15.11 3.95 3.28
N VAL A 14 -15.45 2.92 2.51
CA VAL A 14 -14.59 1.75 2.36
C VAL A 14 -13.44 2.16 1.44
N ASN A 15 -12.24 2.26 2.00
CA ASN A 15 -11.04 2.61 1.26
C ASN A 15 -10.25 1.34 0.93
N LEU A 16 -9.80 1.23 -0.32
CA LEU A 16 -9.04 0.10 -0.82
C LEU A 16 -7.75 0.60 -1.47
N GLY A 17 -6.66 -0.12 -1.25
CA GLY A 17 -5.37 0.15 -1.89
C GLY A 17 -4.73 -1.13 -2.40
N GLU A 18 -4.18 -1.06 -3.61
CA GLU A 18 -3.28 -2.07 -4.17
C GLU A 18 -1.93 -1.39 -4.42
N ILE A 19 -0.87 -1.95 -3.82
CA ILE A 19 0.48 -1.42 -3.92
C ILE A 19 1.41 -2.51 -4.46
N ALA A 20 2.13 -2.23 -5.54
CA ALA A 20 3.27 -3.02 -5.94
C ALA A 20 4.48 -2.63 -5.07
N ILE A 21 5.13 -3.62 -4.46
CA ILE A 21 6.22 -3.43 -3.50
C ILE A 21 7.35 -4.42 -3.79
N LEU A 22 8.60 -3.96 -3.68
CA LEU A 22 9.76 -4.84 -3.80
C LEU A 22 9.83 -5.80 -2.62
N GLN A 23 10.34 -7.00 -2.84
CA GLN A 23 10.42 -8.02 -1.79
C GLN A 23 11.19 -7.54 -0.55
N GLU A 24 12.27 -6.77 -0.75
CA GLU A 24 13.10 -6.19 0.31
C GLU A 24 12.40 -5.07 1.10
N GLU A 25 11.39 -4.41 0.52
CA GLU A 25 10.66 -3.30 1.16
C GLU A 25 9.56 -3.79 2.10
N ILE A 26 9.12 -5.04 1.95
CA ILE A 26 7.96 -5.62 2.65
C ILE A 26 8.04 -5.44 4.17
N PRO A 27 9.14 -5.77 4.87
CA PRO A 27 9.17 -5.71 6.32
C PRO A 27 8.89 -4.30 6.86
N ALA A 28 9.50 -3.28 6.25
CA ALA A 28 9.33 -1.89 6.67
C ALA A 28 7.93 -1.36 6.33
N PHE A 29 7.45 -1.64 5.12
CA PHE A 29 6.16 -1.13 4.67
C PHE A 29 4.98 -1.77 5.41
N VAL A 30 5.00 -3.10 5.57
CA VAL A 30 3.95 -3.83 6.33
C VAL A 30 3.91 -3.36 7.78
N HIS A 31 5.07 -3.19 8.42
CA HIS A 31 5.12 -2.64 9.77
C HIS A 31 4.47 -1.26 9.86
N SER A 32 4.80 -0.37 8.91
CA SER A 32 4.24 0.99 8.87
C SER A 32 2.72 1.00 8.59
N ILE A 33 2.22 0.17 7.65
CA ILE A 33 0.78 0.04 7.35
C ILE A 33 0.00 -0.36 8.60
N VAL A 34 0.48 -1.39 9.32
CA VAL A 34 -0.15 -1.87 10.55
C VAL A 34 -0.13 -0.80 11.64
N GLN A 35 0.96 -0.04 11.77
CA GLN A 35 1.05 1.08 12.71
C GLN A 35 0.08 2.23 12.39
N GLN A 36 -0.25 2.46 11.12
CA GLN A 36 -1.28 3.43 10.74
C GLN A 36 -2.71 2.92 11.01
N GLY A 37 -2.87 1.67 11.48
CA GLY A 37 -4.16 1.05 11.74
C GLY A 37 -4.90 0.62 10.47
N ILE A 38 -4.17 0.44 9.36
CA ILE A 38 -4.74 -0.01 8.09
C ILE A 38 -4.62 -1.54 8.01
N MET A 39 -5.70 -2.21 7.61
CA MET A 39 -5.72 -3.66 7.47
C MET A 39 -5.05 -4.09 6.18
N ILE A 40 -4.26 -5.15 6.21
CA ILE A 40 -3.78 -5.86 5.02
C ILE A 40 -4.78 -6.98 4.71
N SER A 41 -5.42 -6.93 3.55
CA SER A 41 -6.43 -7.92 3.13
C SER A 41 -5.83 -9.07 2.32
N ALA A 42 -4.76 -8.83 1.55
CA ALA A 42 -4.04 -9.87 0.80
C ALA A 42 -2.62 -9.44 0.44
N MET A 43 -1.76 -10.41 0.12
CA MET A 43 -0.44 -10.19 -0.46
C MET A 43 -0.07 -11.34 -1.40
N HIS A 44 0.23 -11.03 -2.67
CA HIS A 44 0.52 -12.06 -3.68
C HIS A 44 1.37 -11.53 -4.83
N LYS A 45 1.86 -12.42 -5.71
CA LYS A 45 2.60 -12.04 -6.93
C LYS A 45 1.67 -11.99 -8.13
N HIS A 46 1.76 -10.97 -8.97
CA HIS A 46 1.10 -10.97 -10.29
C HIS A 46 1.94 -11.71 -11.35
N TRP A 47 3.27 -11.74 -11.19
CA TRP A 47 4.18 -12.50 -12.06
C TRP A 47 5.02 -13.48 -11.25
N ILE A 48 5.09 -14.72 -11.72
CA ILE A 48 5.72 -15.83 -11.00
C ILE A 48 7.25 -15.76 -11.10
N PHE A 49 7.79 -15.30 -12.23
CA PHE A 49 9.22 -15.36 -12.58
C PHE A 49 9.78 -13.98 -12.98
N MET A 50 9.57 -12.98 -12.14
CA MET A 50 10.07 -11.62 -12.37
C MET A 50 11.25 -11.30 -11.45
N GLU A 51 12.24 -10.60 -12.01
CA GLU A 51 13.40 -10.05 -11.30
C GLU A 51 13.49 -8.54 -11.59
N PRO A 52 13.50 -7.66 -10.57
CA PRO A 52 13.33 -7.96 -9.14
C PRO A 52 11.92 -8.47 -8.81
N SER A 53 11.80 -9.26 -7.75
CA SER A 53 10.48 -9.78 -7.35
C SER A 53 9.60 -8.68 -6.77
N LEU A 54 8.44 -8.45 -7.37
CA LEU A 54 7.39 -7.57 -6.84
C LEU A 54 6.25 -8.40 -6.24
N LEU A 55 5.76 -7.95 -5.09
CA LEU A 55 4.49 -8.38 -4.52
C LEU A 55 3.45 -7.26 -4.63
N TYR A 56 2.19 -7.67 -4.65
CA TYR A 56 1.02 -6.80 -4.64
C TYR A 56 0.37 -6.92 -3.28
N LEU A 57 0.43 -5.84 -2.52
CA LEU A 57 -0.17 -5.72 -1.20
C LEU A 57 -1.54 -5.05 -1.33
N HIS A 58 -2.57 -5.74 -0.86
CA HIS A 58 -3.94 -5.23 -0.78
C HIS A 58 -4.19 -4.75 0.64
N ILE A 59 -4.66 -3.51 0.77
CA ILE A 59 -4.96 -2.85 2.05
C ILE A 59 -6.39 -2.30 2.06
N GLN A 60 -7.00 -2.24 3.24
CA GLN A 60 -8.32 -1.68 3.41
C GLN A 60 -8.52 -0.96 4.75
N SER A 61 -9.46 -0.01 4.77
CA SER A 61 -9.92 0.68 5.99
C SER A 61 -11.35 1.21 5.81
N VAL A 62 -12.01 1.52 6.92
CA VAL A 62 -13.27 2.27 6.91
C VAL A 62 -13.05 3.56 7.69
N GLU A 63 -12.85 4.66 6.96
CA GLU A 63 -12.56 5.99 7.51
C GLU A 63 -12.73 7.06 6.41
N PRO A 64 -12.60 8.37 6.72
CA PRO A 64 -12.62 9.40 5.68
C PRO A 64 -11.49 9.19 4.65
N PRO A 65 -11.76 9.25 3.33
CA PRO A 65 -10.77 8.96 2.30
C PRO A 65 -9.47 9.78 2.41
N LEU A 66 -9.56 11.04 2.85
CA LEU A 66 -8.38 11.88 3.05
C LEU A 66 -7.50 11.42 4.23
N ASN A 67 -8.09 10.84 5.28
CA ASN A 67 -7.33 10.26 6.38
C ASN A 67 -6.59 9.02 5.92
N PHE A 68 -7.27 8.12 5.19
CA PHE A 68 -6.65 6.96 4.56
C PHE A 68 -5.49 7.37 3.65
N ALA A 69 -5.71 8.33 2.74
CA ALA A 69 -4.67 8.82 1.84
C ALA A 69 -3.45 9.38 2.59
N THR A 70 -3.68 10.15 3.66
CA THR A 70 -2.61 10.72 4.49
C THR A 70 -1.80 9.63 5.20
N LYS A 71 -2.47 8.62 5.76
CA LYS A 71 -1.84 7.48 6.41
C LYS A 71 -0.99 6.66 5.43
N VAL A 72 -1.55 6.35 4.27
CA VAL A 72 -0.83 5.65 3.20
C VAL A 72 0.39 6.44 2.76
N ALA A 73 0.27 7.76 2.55
CA ALA A 73 1.38 8.62 2.17
C ALA A 73 2.53 8.59 3.20
N ARG A 74 2.23 8.53 4.52
CA ARG A 74 3.24 8.35 5.56
C ARG A 74 3.94 7.00 5.47
N THR A 75 3.22 5.94 5.11
CA THR A 75 3.83 4.62 4.91
C THR A 75 4.81 4.62 3.75
N PHE A 76 4.50 5.28 2.64
CA PHE A 76 5.45 5.39 1.53
C PHE A 76 6.76 6.11 1.89
N GLN A 77 6.78 6.95 2.93
CA GLN A 77 8.01 7.61 3.39
C GLN A 77 9.02 6.66 4.01
N VAL A 78 8.62 5.45 4.41
CA VAL A 78 9.56 4.43 4.94
C VAL A 78 10.30 3.68 3.84
N LEU A 79 9.87 3.84 2.58
CA LEU A 79 10.55 3.26 1.43
C LEU A 79 11.74 4.15 1.07
N SER A 80 12.92 3.56 1.13
CA SER A 80 14.19 4.23 0.85
C SER A 80 15.00 3.53 -0.25
N SER A 81 14.36 2.62 -1.00
CA SER A 81 15.01 1.90 -2.08
C SER A 81 15.53 2.89 -3.12
N TYR A 82 16.76 2.67 -3.58
CA TYR A 82 17.39 3.50 -4.59
C TYR A 82 16.47 3.61 -5.83
N PRO A 83 16.43 4.76 -6.52
CA PRO A 83 15.87 4.77 -7.87
C PRO A 83 16.55 3.65 -8.65
N VAL A 84 15.77 2.89 -9.42
CA VAL A 84 16.32 1.90 -10.37
C VAL A 84 17.42 2.63 -11.12
N ALA A 85 18.67 2.18 -10.94
CA ALA A 85 19.78 2.72 -11.72
C ALA A 85 19.35 2.51 -13.18
N GLY A 86 19.17 3.60 -13.92
CA GLY A 86 18.91 3.48 -15.34
C GLY A 86 20.10 2.71 -15.91
N ASP A 87 19.83 1.55 -16.50
CA ASP A 87 20.85 0.85 -17.27
C ASP A 87 21.29 1.83 -18.38
N GLU A 88 22.49 2.38 -18.24
CA GLU A 88 23.26 2.95 -19.37
C GLU A 88 23.76 1.82 -20.28
#